data_AF-W1XEH0-F1
#
_entry.id   AF-W1XEH0-F1
#
_cell.length_a   1.000
_cell.length_b   1.000
_cell.length_c   1.000
_cell.angle_alpha   90.00
_cell.angle_beta   90.00
_cell.angle_gamma   90.00
#
_symmetry.space_group_name_H-M   'P 1'
#
loop_
_entity.id
_entity.type
_entity.pdbx_description
1 polymer ?
#
loop_
_entity_poly.entity_id
_entity_poly.type
_entity_poly.pdbx_seq_one_letter_code
_entity_poly.pdbx_strand_id
1 'polypeptide(L)' 'TEASEIIVMQHGHIAQRGNHDELAQQSGWYRDMYRYQQLEAALDDAPEIREEAVDA' A
#
# COMPACT_ATOMS: atom_id res chain seq x y z
N THR A 1 -7.61 -7.81 5.97
CA THR A 1 -6.83 -8.40 4.86
C THR A 1 -7.07 -9.90 4.82
N GLU A 2 -8.27 -10.31 4.41
CA GLU A 2 -8.74 -11.71 4.55
C GLU A 2 -8.72 -12.50 3.23
N ALA A 3 -7.67 -12.29 2.42
CA ALA A 3 -7.51 -13.05 1.19
C ALA A 3 -6.86 -14.40 1.50
N SER A 4 -7.55 -15.49 1.15
CA SER A 4 -7.00 -16.85 1.25
C SER A 4 -5.78 -17.05 0.34
N GLU A 5 -5.68 -16.28 -0.74
CA GLU A 5 -4.58 -16.34 -1.69
C GLU A 5 -4.43 -15.01 -2.45
N ILE A 6 -3.19 -14.61 -2.68
CA ILE A 6 -2.78 -13.42 -3.42
C ILE A 6 -1.72 -13.83 -4.43
N ILE A 7 -1.89 -13.38 -5.68
CA ILE A 7 -0.92 -13.59 -6.77
C ILE A 7 -0.41 -12.23 -7.23
N VAL A 8 0.89 -12.02 -7.09
CA VAL A 8 1.58 -10.86 -7.67
C VAL A 8 2.12 -11.25 -9.04
N MET A 9 1.68 -10.56 -10.07
CA MET A 9 2.19 -10.72 -11.42
C MET A 9 3.13 -9.58 -11.80
N GLN A 10 4.23 -9.91 -12.47
CA GLN A 10 5.14 -8.96 -13.09
C GLN A 10 5.58 -9.49 -14.44
N HIS A 11 5.55 -8.63 -15.47
CA HIS A 11 5.98 -8.98 -16.83
C HIS A 11 5.35 -10.26 -17.39
N GLY A 12 4.08 -10.53 -17.08
CA GLY A 12 3.37 -11.72 -17.55
C GLY A 12 3.70 -13.02 -16.79
N HIS A 13 4.47 -12.95 -15.70
CA HIS A 13 4.81 -14.09 -14.85
C HIS A 13 4.35 -13.89 -13.40
N ILE A 14 4.13 -15.00 -12.69
CA ILE A 14 3.87 -14.96 -11.24
C ILE A 14 5.20 -14.68 -10.54
N ALA A 15 5.29 -13.51 -9.91
CA ALA A 15 6.46 -13.08 -9.14
C ALA A 15 6.36 -13.50 -7.67
N GLN A 16 5.16 -13.44 -7.08
CA GLN A 16 4.91 -13.89 -5.70
C GLN A 16 3.51 -14.51 -5.57
N ARG A 17 3.38 -15.46 -4.65
CA ARG A 17 2.14 -16.17 -4.34
C ARG A 17 2.10 -16.53 -2.86
N GLY A 18 0.98 -16.28 -2.20
CA GLY A 18 0.77 -16.60 -0.79
C GLY A 18 -0.44 -15.85 -0.21
N ASN A 19 -0.68 -15.98 1.08
CA ASN A 19 -1.66 -15.15 1.77
C ASN A 19 -1.08 -13.77 2.13
N HIS A 20 -1.91 -12.92 2.74
CA HIS A 20 -1.47 -11.58 3.14
C HIS A 20 -0.30 -11.59 4.12
N ASP A 21 -0.40 -12.36 5.20
CA ASP A 21 0.59 -12.38 6.27
C ASP A 21 1.96 -12.88 5.77
N GLU A 22 1.93 -13.90 4.91
CA GLU A 22 3.12 -14.45 4.24
C GLU A 22 3.78 -13.39 3.37
N LEU A 23 3.02 -12.74 2.48
CA LEU A 23 3.57 -11.80 1.53
C LEU A 23 3.97 -10.46 2.15
N ALA A 24 3.34 -10.06 3.27
CA ALA A 24 3.71 -8.86 4.03
C ALA A 24 5.03 -9.02 4.80
N GLN A 25 5.36 -10.25 5.22
CA GLN A 25 6.62 -10.55 5.91
C GLN A 25 7.77 -10.81 4.94
N GLN A 26 7.49 -11.35 3.75
CA GLN A 26 8.48 -11.59 2.72
C GLN A 26 8.99 -10.28 2.11
N SER A 27 10.30 -10.20 1.85
CA SER A 27 10.83 -9.14 1.01
C SER A 27 10.34 -9.31 -0.41
N GLY A 28 9.71 -8.27 -0.96
CA GLY A 28 9.16 -8.31 -2.32
C GLY A 28 8.16 -7.20 -2.57
N TRP A 29 7.66 -7.16 -3.80
CA TRP A 29 6.78 -6.12 -4.31
C TRP A 29 5.51 -5.94 -3.48
N TYR A 30 4.88 -7.05 -3.06
CA TYR A 30 3.63 -6.97 -2.29
C TYR A 30 3.81 -6.20 -0.99
N ARG A 31 4.86 -6.51 -0.23
CA ARG A 31 5.17 -5.83 1.04
C ARG A 31 5.40 -4.34 0.82
N ASP A 32 6.20 -4.00 -0.18
CA ASP A 32 6.58 -2.61 -0.41
C ASP A 32 5.36 -1.79 -0.84
N MET A 33 4.56 -2.32 -1.79
CA MET A 33 3.26 -1.74 -2.17
C MET A 33 2.32 -1.57 -0.97
N TYR A 34 2.21 -2.58 -0.11
CA TYR A 34 1.35 -2.51 1.08
C TYR A 34 1.82 -1.46 2.08
N ARG A 35 3.14 -1.26 2.22
CA ARG A 35 3.70 -0.17 3.04
C ARG A 35 3.37 1.20 2.46
N TYR A 36 3.45 1.37 1.15
CA TYR A 36 3.06 2.61 0.49
C TYR A 36 1.58 2.94 0.74
N GLN A 37 0.68 1.97 0.60
CA GLN A 37 -0.75 2.19 0.88
C GLN A 37 -1.01 2.62 2.33
N GLN A 38 -0.31 2.04 3.30
CA GLN A 38 -0.43 2.45 4.70
C GLN A 38 0.07 3.87 4.95
N LEU A 39 1.14 4.28 4.26
CA LEU A 39 1.66 5.64 4.36
C LEU A 39 0.67 6.65 3.78
N GLU A 40 0.13 6.39 2.59
CA GLU A 40 -0.89 7.25 1.97
C GLU A 40 -2.13 7.39 2.87
N ALA A 41 -2.64 6.27 3.41
CA ALA A 41 -3.79 6.32 4.32
C ALA A 41 -3.52 7.15 5.58
N ALA A 42 -2.31 7.09 6.13
CA ALA A 42 -1.92 7.91 7.28
C ALA A 42 -1.79 9.40 6.95
N LEU A 43 -1.53 9.75 5.68
CA LEU A 43 -1.48 11.13 5.20
C LEU A 43 -2.86 11.68 4.86
N ASP A 44 -3.73 10.87 4.26
CA ASP A 44 -5.13 11.23 3.95
C ASP A 44 -5.97 11.50 5.22
N ASP A 45 -5.65 10.82 6.32
CA ASP A 45 -6.28 11.07 7.63
C ASP A 45 -5.78 12.36 8.31
N ALA A 46 -4.76 13.02 7.76
CA ALA A 46 -4.30 14.31 8.28
C ALA A 46 -5.30 15.42 7.87
N PRO A 47 -5.74 16.29 8.79
CA PRO A 47 -6.66 17.37 8.44
C PRO A 47 -6.02 18.27 7.38
N GLU A 48 -6.72 18.49 6.25
CA GLU A 48 -6.32 19.48 5.25
C GLU A 48 -6.13 20.83 5.95
N ILE A 49 -4.87 21.28 6.05
CA ILE A 49 -4.57 22.63 6.48
C ILE A 49 -4.99 23.53 5.33
N ARG A 50 -6.24 24.01 5.35
CA ARG A 50 -6.71 25.04 4.42
C ARG A 50 -5.88 26.29 4.65
N GLU A 51 -5.03 26.59 3.69
CA GLU A 51 -4.30 27.86 3.60
C GLU A 51 -5.28 28.99 3.29
N GLU A 52 -6.07 29.41 4.28
CA GLU A 52 -6.79 30.70 4.26
C GLU A 52 -5.80 31.80 4.64
N ALA A 53 -4.98 32.28 3.71
CA ALA A 53 -4.15 33.46 3.95
C ALA A 53 -3.62 34.19 2.69
N VAL A 54 -4.38 34.37 1.62
CA VAL A 54 -4.11 35.39 0.59
C VAL A 54 -5.44 35.64 -0.13
N ASP A 55 -6.21 36.70 0.10
CA ASP A 55 -5.88 38.11 -0.06
C ASP A 55 -6.71 38.96 0.93
N ALA A 56 -6.01 39.86 1.65
CA ALA A 56 -6.57 40.98 2.41
C ALA A 56 -6.18 42.29 1.72
#